data_AF-A0A1F9DFI4-F1
#
_entry.id   AF-A0A1F9DFI4-F1
#
_cell.length_a   1.000
_cell.length_b   1.000
_cell.length_c   1.000
_cell.angle_alpha   90.00
_cell.angle_beta   90.00
_cell.angle_gamma   90.00
#
_symmetry.space_group_name_H-M   'P 1'
#
loop_
_entity.id
_entity.type
_entity.pdbx_description
1 polymer ?
#
loop_
_entity_poly.entity_id
_entity_poly.type
_entity_poly.pdbx_seq_one_letter_code
_entity_poly.pdbx_strand_id
1 'polypeptide(L)'
;MRKAMNEEGIDALLVVGNNHASGSALFSTGSFRYLTDFFIFSLYGLLLFFREDDPMMLVPMELKDIRISFNDAETVAQVLREKGLHNSKIGMIS
;
A
#
# COMPACT_ATOMS: atom_id res chain seq x y z
N MET A 1 10.79 5.98 -6.92
CA MET A 1 9.56 6.22 -6.13
C MET A 1 9.69 7.42 -5.20
N ARG A 2 10.55 7.38 -4.16
CA ARG A 2 10.74 8.52 -3.22
C ARG A 2 11.08 9.85 -3.90
N LYS A 3 11.96 9.83 -4.91
CA LYS A 3 12.28 11.04 -5.71
C LYS A 3 11.03 11.68 -6.34
N ALA A 4 10.17 10.88 -6.97
CA ALA A 4 8.92 11.37 -7.57
C ALA A 4 7.93 11.85 -6.49
N MET A 5 7.89 11.19 -5.32
CA MET A 5 7.09 11.67 -4.18
C MET A 5 7.57 13.04 -3.68
N ASN A 6 8.88 13.29 -3.63
CA ASN A 6 9.45 14.59 -3.26
C ASN A 6 9.08 15.67 -4.28
N GLU A 7 9.21 15.35 -5.58
CA GLU A 7 8.90 16.27 -6.68
C GLU A 7 7.42 16.67 -6.68
N GLU A 8 6.51 15.74 -6.36
CA GLU A 8 5.07 15.96 -6.32
C GLU A 8 4.53 16.42 -4.95
N GLY A 9 5.41 16.58 -3.95
CA GLY A 9 5.02 16.93 -2.58
C GLY A 9 4.11 15.90 -1.92
N ILE A 10 4.22 14.62 -2.28
CA ILE A 10 3.45 13.51 -1.73
C ILE A 10 4.17 12.97 -0.49
N ASP A 11 3.49 12.93 0.65
CA ASP A 11 4.08 12.48 1.91
C ASP A 11 3.97 10.95 2.08
N ALA A 12 2.91 10.34 1.53
CA ALA A 12 2.74 8.90 1.47
C ALA A 12 2.04 8.45 0.20
N LEU A 13 2.35 7.24 -0.26
CA LEU A 13 1.84 6.64 -1.49
C LEU A 13 1.28 5.26 -1.17
N LEU A 14 -0.02 5.08 -1.41
CA LEU A 14 -0.73 3.82 -1.23
C LEU A 14 -0.80 3.07 -2.56
N VAL A 15 -0.33 1.82 -2.57
CA VAL A 15 -0.42 0.91 -3.72
C VAL A 15 -1.33 -0.25 -3.34
N VAL A 16 -2.41 -0.45 -4.11
CA VAL A 16 -3.39 -1.51 -3.87
C VAL A 16 -3.14 -2.66 -4.83
N GLY A 17 -2.87 -3.86 -4.29
CA GLY A 17 -2.87 -5.11 -5.05
C GLY A 17 -4.16 -5.88 -4.80
N ASN A 18 -4.71 -6.56 -5.81
CA ASN A 18 -5.88 -7.46 -5.66
C ASN A 18 -5.66 -8.79 -6.40
N ASN A 19 -6.49 -9.80 -6.14
CA ASN A 19 -6.41 -11.08 -6.88
C ASN A 19 -7.29 -11.10 -8.16
N HIS A 20 -8.32 -10.24 -8.23
CA HIS A 20 -9.23 -10.09 -9.37
C HIS A 20 -8.74 -9.02 -10.35
N ALA A 21 -7.67 -9.33 -11.06
CA ALA A 21 -7.32 -8.62 -12.29
C ALA A 21 -8.05 -9.27 -13.48
N SER A 22 -9.39 -9.37 -13.40
CA SER A 22 -10.23 -9.88 -14.49
C SER A 22 -10.93 -8.72 -15.20
N GLY A 23 -10.26 -8.12 -16.19
CA GLY A 23 -10.90 -7.23 -17.18
C GLY A 23 -10.21 -5.90 -17.46
N SER A 24 -9.41 -5.36 -16.53
CA SER A 24 -8.44 -4.29 -16.77
C SER A 24 -7.33 -4.42 -15.72
N ALA A 25 -6.24 -5.07 -16.11
CA ALA A 25 -5.50 -5.98 -15.23
C ALA A 25 -3.97 -5.77 -15.24
N LEU A 26 -3.48 -4.59 -15.65
CA LEU A 26 -2.04 -4.40 -15.90
C LEU A 26 -1.34 -3.45 -14.94
N PHE A 27 -2.05 -2.61 -14.19
CA PHE A 27 -1.39 -1.60 -13.33
C PHE A 27 -1.51 -1.89 -11.83
N SER A 28 -2.67 -2.32 -11.33
CA SER A 28 -2.91 -2.57 -9.90
C SER A 28 -2.13 -3.77 -9.33
N THR A 29 -2.20 -4.90 -10.04
CA THR A 29 -1.57 -6.18 -9.66
C THR A 29 -0.11 -6.25 -10.05
N GLY A 30 0.23 -5.70 -11.23
CA GLY A 30 1.59 -5.66 -11.74
C GLY A 30 2.52 -4.85 -10.84
N SER A 31 2.08 -3.65 -10.42
CA SER A 31 2.89 -2.76 -9.58
C SER A 31 3.13 -3.35 -8.19
N PHE A 32 2.11 -3.92 -7.55
CA PHE A 32 2.26 -4.54 -6.23
C PHE A 32 3.24 -5.72 -6.27
N ARG A 33 3.06 -6.64 -7.24
CA ARG A 33 3.94 -7.80 -7.39
C ARG A 33 5.36 -7.39 -7.77
N TYR A 34 5.52 -6.42 -8.67
CA TYR A 34 6.82 -5.88 -9.07
C TYR A 34 7.57 -5.27 -7.88
N LEU A 35 6.88 -4.60 -6.97
CA LEU A 35 7.49 -3.89 -5.85
C LEU A 35 7.84 -4.78 -4.65
N THR A 36 7.19 -5.93 -4.50
CA THR A 36 7.28 -6.75 -3.26
C THR A 36 7.77 -8.17 -3.49
N ASP A 37 7.71 -8.66 -4.73
CA ASP A 37 7.79 -10.10 -5.09
C ASP A 37 6.82 -10.97 -4.27
N PHE A 38 5.81 -10.36 -3.64
CA PHE A 38 4.86 -11.03 -2.78
C PHE A 38 3.62 -11.45 -3.58
N PHE A 39 3.26 -12.73 -3.48
CA PHE A 39 2.08 -13.27 -4.15
C PHE A 39 0.85 -13.21 -3.24
N ILE A 40 -0.09 -12.33 -3.57
CA ILE A 40 -1.38 -12.23 -2.86
C ILE A 40 -2.32 -13.32 -3.37
N PHE A 41 -2.64 -14.29 -2.50
CA PHE A 41 -3.60 -15.35 -2.80
C PHE A 41 -5.06 -14.95 -2.46
N SER A 42 -5.27 -14.04 -1.50
CA SER A 42 -6.60 -13.59 -1.04
C SER A 42 -6.89 -12.12 -1.38
N LEU A 43 -8.12 -11.86 -1.82
CA LEU A 43 -8.82 -10.57 -2.02
C LEU A 43 -7.95 -9.33 -2.39
N TYR A 44 -7.20 -8.74 -1.45
CA TYR A 44 -6.37 -7.54 -1.66
C TYR A 44 -5.20 -7.44 -0.69
N GLY A 45 -4.21 -6.61 -1.01
CA GLY A 45 -3.09 -6.23 -0.15
C GLY A 45 -2.72 -4.77 -0.38
N LEU A 46 -2.16 -4.11 0.64
CA LEU A 46 -1.81 -2.70 0.60
C LEU A 46 -0.31 -2.54 0.86
N LEU A 47 0.33 -1.72 0.03
CA LEU A 47 1.72 -1.33 0.23
C LEU A 47 1.77 0.20 0.39
N LEU A 48 2.24 0.63 1.54
CA LEU A 48 2.41 2.03 1.90
C LEU A 48 3.88 2.40 1.76
N PHE A 49 4.16 3.42 0.95
CA PHE A 49 5.45 4.09 0.93
C PHE A 49 5.30 5.43 1.63
N PHE A 50 6.27 5.77 2.45
CA PHE A 50 6.36 7.08 3.09
C PHE A 50 7.53 7.84 2.48
N ARG A 51 7.50 9.17 2.52
CA ARG A 51 8.61 9.98 2.01
C ARG A 51 9.90 9.73 2.79
N GLU A 52 9.80 9.79 4.12
CA GLU A 52 10.95 9.76 5.04
C GLU A 52 11.14 8.42 5.78
N ASP A 53 10.15 7.52 5.73
CA ASP A 53 10.12 6.28 6.52
C ASP A 53 10.15 5.01 5.66
N ASP A 54 10.47 3.87 6.27
CA ASP A 54 10.45 2.55 5.64
C ASP A 54 9.04 2.15 5.15
N PRO A 55 8.92 1.50 3.99
CA PRO A 55 7.63 1.07 3.46
C PRO A 55 7.01 -0.02 4.32
N MET A 56 5.68 -0.06 4.32
CA MET A 56 4.89 -0.99 5.11
C MET A 56 3.93 -1.76 4.22
N MET A 57 3.92 -3.08 4.36
CA MET A 57 2.96 -3.94 3.69
C MET A 57 1.90 -4.38 4.70
N LEU A 58 0.64 -4.13 4.38
CA LEU A 58 -0.52 -4.60 5.12
C LEU A 58 -1.23 -5.68 4.29
N VAL A 59 -1.57 -6.80 4.93
CA VAL A 59 -2.34 -7.88 4.30
C VAL A 59 -3.53 -8.28 5.17
N PRO A 60 -4.57 -8.91 4.59
CA PRO A 60 -5.71 -9.41 5.35
C PRO A 60 -5.30 -10.49 6.38
N MET A 61 -6.02 -10.55 7.51
CA MET A 61 -5.82 -11.49 8.64
C MET A 61 -5.73 -12.96 8.25
N GLU A 62 -6.29 -13.33 7.11
CA GLU A 62 -6.32 -14.71 6.64
C GLU A 62 -4.92 -15.23 6.24
N LEU A 63 -3.94 -14.34 6.04
CA LEU A 63 -2.56 -14.68 5.70
C LEU A 63 -1.69 -14.67 6.96
N LYS A 64 -1.49 -15.85 7.54
CA LYS A 64 -0.83 -16.08 8.85
C LYS A 64 0.66 -15.74 8.99
N ASP A 65 1.30 -15.05 8.03
CA ASP A 65 2.77 -14.91 8.04
C ASP A 65 3.30 -13.52 7.66
N ILE A 66 2.52 -12.46 7.90
CA ILE A 66 2.88 -11.10 7.47
C ILE A 66 2.66 -10.10 8.62
N ARG A 67 3.61 -9.18 8.75
CA ARG A 67 3.93 -8.44 9.98
C ARG A 67 2.82 -7.55 10.52
N ILE A 68 1.86 -7.12 9.71
CA ILE A 68 0.69 -6.36 10.18
C ILE A 68 -0.53 -6.80 9.39
N SER A 69 -1.44 -7.43 10.11
CA SER A 69 -2.75 -7.75 9.60
C SER A 69 -3.71 -6.57 9.81
N PHE A 70 -4.56 -6.27 8.83
CA PHE A 70 -5.47 -5.11 8.90
C PHE A 70 -6.92 -5.44 8.54
N ASN A 71 -7.84 -4.59 9.00
CA ASN A 71 -9.29 -4.71 8.81
C ASN A 71 -9.84 -3.48 8.07
N ASP A 72 -9.26 -3.14 6.92
CA ASP A 72 -9.60 -2.00 6.02
C ASP A 72 -9.03 -0.61 6.38
N ALA A 73 -9.63 0.42 5.77
CA ALA A 73 -9.20 1.82 5.72
C ALA A 73 -8.92 2.45 7.10
N GLU A 74 -9.55 1.95 8.16
CA GLU A 74 -9.29 2.38 9.53
C GLU A 74 -7.86 2.10 9.97
N THR A 75 -7.31 0.93 9.61
CA THR A 75 -5.92 0.58 9.94
C THR A 75 -4.94 1.46 9.15
N VAL A 76 -5.23 1.74 7.88
CA VAL A 76 -4.42 2.68 7.08
C VAL A 76 -4.45 4.08 7.70
N ALA A 77 -5.64 4.57 8.07
CA ALA A 77 -5.79 5.86 8.73
C ALA A 77 -5.12 5.90 10.12
N GLN A 78 -5.08 4.79 10.84
CA GLN A 78 -4.35 4.68 12.10
C GLN A 78 -2.84 4.74 11.87
N VAL A 79 -2.29 3.96 10.93
CA VAL A 79 -0.87 3.98 10.57
C VAL A 79 -0.45 5.38 10.15
N LEU A 80 -1.24 6.06 9.32
CA LEU A 80 -0.95 7.44 8.91
C LEU A 80 -0.94 8.40 10.10
N ARG A 81 -1.86 8.26 11.05
CA ARG A 81 -1.89 9.07 12.29
C ARG A 81 -0.68 8.80 13.18
N GLU A 82 -0.30 7.55 13.39
CA GLU A 82 0.90 7.17 14.17
C GLU A 82 2.18 7.70 13.54
N LYS A 83 2.21 7.82 12.21
CA LYS A 83 3.27 8.44 11.44
C LYS A 83 3.22 9.97 11.41
N GLY A 84 2.25 10.59 12.07
CA GLY A 84 2.07 12.04 12.09
C GLY A 84 1.47 12.63 10.79
N LEU A 85 1.04 11.80 9.84
CA LEU A 85 0.58 12.17 8.49
C LEU A 85 -0.93 12.46 8.42
N HIS A 86 -1.50 13.01 9.49
CA HIS A 86 -2.96 13.20 9.65
C HIS A 86 -3.56 14.31 8.78
N ASN A 87 -2.73 15.21 8.22
CA ASN A 87 -3.13 16.28 7.28
C ASN A 87 -2.24 16.30 6.03
N SER A 88 -1.71 15.14 5.65
CA SER A 88 -0.70 15.01 4.60
C SER A 88 -1.28 14.73 3.22
N LYS A 89 -0.48 15.02 2.17
CA LYS A 89 -0.87 14.70 0.79
C LYS A 89 -0.58 13.23 0.51
N ILE A 90 -1.65 12.44 0.34
CA ILE A 90 -1.57 11.00 0.08
C ILE A 90 -1.83 10.75 -1.41
N GLY A 91 -0.88 10.10 -2.09
CA GLY A 91 -1.06 9.58 -3.43
C GLY A 91 -1.63 8.16 -3.39
N MET A 92 -2.39 7.76 -4.42
CA MET A 92 -2.93 6.41 -4.54
C MET A 92 -2.68 5.89 -5.95
N ILE A 93 -2.22 4.63 -6.05
CA ILE A 93 -2.06 3.89 -7.30
C ILE A 93 -2.94 2.64 -7.21
N SER A 94 -3.84 2.50 -8.17
CA SER A 94 -4.72 1.34 -8.35
C SER A 94 -4.62 0.78 -9.76
#